data_AF-A0A524K075-F1
#
_entry.id   AF-A0A524K075-F1
#
_cell.length_a   1.000
_cell.length_b   1.000
_cell.length_c   1.000
_cell.angle_alpha   90.00
_cell.angle_beta   90.00
_cell.angle_gamma   90.00
#
_symmetry.space_group_name_H-M   'P 1'
#
loop_
_entity.id
_entity.type
_entity.pdbx_description
1 polymer ?
#
loop_
_entity_poly.entity_id
_entity_poly.type
_entity_poly.pdbx_seq_one_letter_code
_entity_poly.pdbx_strand_id
1 'polypeptide(L)'
;MAENKNTGTRAAALAGGTVLVLLGVLFLLNNFYRFLDAERIWPLFFLIPVIPLAINWMEKGREAAGAVIPITILVFYCAYFLWLTHTHWAGAGSTWPNYLIGPGLGFLFLYIIERKGGLLVPAFILLGLAAAFYSALYGNSLPLGAFLVMAGGVLVLGNMKKTGS
;
A
#
# COMPACT_ATOMS: atom_id res chain seq x y z
N MET A 1 -31.52 -14.93 -2.38
CA MET A 1 -30.13 -14.57 -2.79
C MET A 1 -29.93 -13.09 -3.14
N ALA A 2 -30.96 -12.30 -3.47
CA ALA A 2 -30.82 -10.85 -3.78
C ALA A 2 -30.65 -9.94 -2.54
N GLU A 3 -31.00 -10.41 -1.36
CA GLU A 3 -31.06 -9.60 -0.13
C GLU A 3 -29.66 -9.23 0.42
N ASN A 4 -28.69 -10.15 0.35
CA ASN A 4 -27.35 -9.96 0.93
C ASN A 4 -26.47 -8.95 0.14
N LYS A 5 -26.65 -8.89 -1.20
CA LYS A 5 -25.87 -7.98 -2.06
C LYS A 5 -26.20 -6.49 -1.81
N ASN A 6 -27.43 -6.20 -1.38
CA ASN A 6 -27.89 -4.84 -1.12
C ASN A 6 -27.31 -4.32 0.21
N THR A 7 -27.12 -5.20 1.20
CA THR A 7 -26.56 -4.86 2.51
C THR A 7 -25.08 -4.48 2.43
N GLY A 8 -24.26 -5.24 1.70
CA GLY A 8 -22.83 -4.92 1.50
C GLY A 8 -22.59 -3.61 0.75
N THR A 9 -23.40 -3.35 -0.28
CA THR A 9 -23.36 -2.08 -1.04
C THR A 9 -23.75 -0.89 -0.16
N ARG A 10 -24.76 -1.05 0.72
CA ARG A 10 -25.17 -0.03 1.69
C ARG A 10 -24.11 0.19 2.77
N ALA A 11 -23.49 -0.87 3.28
CA ALA A 11 -22.41 -0.78 4.26
C ALA A 11 -21.18 -0.06 3.70
N ALA A 12 -20.81 -0.32 2.44
CA ALA A 12 -19.74 0.40 1.76
C ALA A 12 -20.07 1.87 1.49
N ALA A 13 -21.30 2.16 1.09
CA ALA A 13 -21.77 3.54 0.92
C ALA A 13 -21.80 4.29 2.26
N LEU A 14 -22.22 3.62 3.34
CA LEU A 14 -22.22 4.19 4.69
C LEU A 14 -20.80 4.39 5.22
N ALA A 15 -19.91 3.41 5.11
CA ALA A 15 -18.53 3.53 5.56
C ALA A 15 -17.76 4.58 4.75
N GLY A 16 -17.89 4.56 3.43
CA GLY A 16 -17.30 5.57 2.55
C GLY A 16 -17.86 6.96 2.84
N GLY A 17 -19.18 7.06 3.03
CA GLY A 17 -19.88 8.28 3.43
C GLY A 17 -19.41 8.80 4.79
N THR A 18 -19.24 7.94 5.79
CA THR A 18 -18.70 8.30 7.12
C THR A 18 -17.27 8.82 6.99
N VAL A 19 -16.41 8.15 6.21
CA VAL A 19 -15.05 8.63 5.96
C VAL A 19 -15.07 9.99 5.27
N LEU A 20 -15.91 10.18 4.25
CA LEU A 20 -16.09 11.47 3.58
C LEU A 20 -16.59 12.57 4.52
N VAL A 21 -17.54 12.27 5.42
CA VAL A 21 -18.02 13.20 6.43
C VAL A 21 -16.93 13.54 7.44
N LEU A 22 -16.19 12.54 7.93
CA LEU A 22 -15.09 12.77 8.87
C LEU A 22 -13.97 13.59 8.23
N LEU A 23 -13.61 13.29 6.98
CA LEU A 23 -12.64 14.07 6.21
C LEU A 23 -13.18 15.49 5.98
N GLY A 24 -14.43 15.65 5.57
CA GLY A 24 -15.05 16.96 5.38
C GLY A 24 -15.09 17.81 6.65
N VAL A 25 -15.46 17.21 7.79
CA VAL A 25 -15.42 17.87 9.11
C VAL A 25 -13.98 18.27 9.47
N LEU A 26 -13.00 17.39 9.24
CA LEU A 26 -11.59 17.67 9.49
C LEU A 26 -11.08 18.85 8.63
N PHE A 27 -11.50 18.93 7.35
CA PHE A 27 -11.21 20.05 6.46
C PHE A 27 -11.94 21.34 6.85
N LEU A 28 -13.17 21.26 7.37
CA LEU A 28 -13.89 22.44 7.89
C LEU A 28 -13.23 22.97 9.17
N LEU A 29 -12.80 22.07 10.06
CA LEU A 29 -12.07 22.41 11.28
C LEU A 29 -10.71 23.07 10.98
N ASN A 30 -10.07 22.75 9.84
CA ASN A 30 -8.89 23.48 9.37
C ASN A 30 -9.15 24.98 9.18
N ASN A 31 -10.36 25.40 8.82
CA ASN A 31 -10.66 26.82 8.69
C ASN A 31 -10.58 27.57 10.05
N PHE A 32 -10.90 26.87 11.15
CA PHE A 32 -10.87 27.42 12.50
C PHE A 32 -9.53 27.21 13.21
N TYR A 33 -8.82 26.13 12.89
CA TYR A 33 -7.56 25.75 13.53
C TYR A 33 -6.43 25.68 12.49
N ARG A 34 -5.52 26.67 12.55
CA ARG A 34 -4.31 26.83 11.71
C ARG A 34 -3.30 25.66 11.76
N PHE A 35 -3.62 24.59 12.47
CA PHE A 35 -2.79 23.40 12.66
C PHE A 35 -3.10 22.29 11.63
N LEU A 36 -4.22 22.41 10.89
CA LEU A 36 -4.73 21.37 9.99
C LEU A 36 -4.66 21.76 8.50
N ASP A 37 -3.63 22.49 8.07
CA ASP A 37 -3.53 23.02 6.70
C ASP A 37 -4.00 22.00 5.65
N ALA A 38 -4.96 22.38 4.81
CA ALA A 38 -5.54 21.53 3.76
C ALA A 38 -4.46 20.87 2.86
N GLU A 39 -3.34 21.58 2.67
CA GLU A 39 -2.14 21.13 1.96
C GLU A 39 -1.41 19.95 2.65
N ARG A 40 -1.59 19.77 3.97
CA ARG A 40 -0.99 18.66 4.72
C ARG A 40 -1.87 17.41 4.69
N ILE A 41 -3.19 17.57 4.65
CA ILE A 41 -4.18 16.49 4.85
C ILE A 41 -4.78 15.92 3.55
N TRP A 42 -4.55 16.54 2.39
CA TRP A 42 -5.07 16.05 1.10
C TRP A 42 -4.75 14.57 0.78
N PRO A 43 -3.62 13.96 1.22
CA PRO A 43 -3.38 12.55 0.91
C PRO A 43 -4.43 11.60 1.51
N LEU A 44 -5.20 12.04 2.52
CA LEU A 44 -6.30 11.25 3.06
C LEU A 44 -7.39 10.94 2.02
N PHE A 45 -7.48 11.71 0.93
CA PHE A 45 -8.40 11.41 -0.18
C PHE A 45 -8.11 10.06 -0.84
N PHE A 46 -6.88 9.54 -0.77
CA PHE A 46 -6.55 8.20 -1.26
C PHE A 46 -7.31 7.10 -0.51
N LEU A 47 -7.77 7.35 0.73
CA LEU A 47 -8.55 6.36 1.49
C LEU A 47 -9.98 6.22 0.99
N ILE A 48 -10.54 7.21 0.30
CA ILE A 48 -11.91 7.16 -0.23
C ILE A 48 -12.13 5.92 -1.13
N PRO A 49 -11.31 5.68 -2.18
CA PRO A 49 -11.43 4.46 -2.97
C PRO A 49 -10.96 3.19 -2.25
N VAL A 50 -10.15 3.30 -1.18
CA VAL A 50 -9.72 2.12 -0.40
C VAL A 50 -10.90 1.47 0.31
N ILE A 51 -11.83 2.24 0.87
CA ILE A 51 -12.96 1.70 1.63
C ILE A 51 -13.80 0.68 0.84
N PRO A 52 -14.34 1.00 -0.36
CA PRO A 52 -15.12 0.03 -1.13
C PRO A 52 -14.29 -1.15 -1.62
N LEU A 53 -13.00 -0.94 -1.96
CA LEU A 53 -12.10 -2.02 -2.34
C LEU A 53 -11.82 -2.98 -1.18
N ALA A 54 -11.58 -2.44 0.01
CA ALA A 54 -11.34 -3.22 1.22
C ALA A 54 -12.59 -4.02 1.61
N ILE A 55 -13.77 -3.41 1.55
CA ILE A 55 -15.03 -4.13 1.80
C ILE A 55 -15.23 -5.25 0.77
N ASN A 56 -15.00 -4.98 -0.52
CA ASN A 56 -15.09 -5.99 -1.56
C ASN A 56 -14.14 -7.18 -1.29
N TRP A 57 -12.92 -6.89 -0.85
CA TRP A 57 -11.95 -7.92 -0.47
C TRP A 57 -12.36 -8.68 0.80
N MET A 58 -12.91 -8.02 1.82
CA MET A 58 -13.39 -8.69 3.04
C MET A 58 -14.60 -9.60 2.76
N GLU A 59 -15.51 -9.19 1.87
CA GLU A 59 -16.71 -9.96 1.53
C GLU A 59 -16.39 -11.17 0.64
N LYS A 60 -15.52 -10.99 -0.36
CA LYS A 60 -15.22 -12.01 -1.38
C LYS A 60 -13.93 -12.77 -1.14
N GLY A 61 -13.15 -12.36 -0.15
CA GLY A 61 -11.87 -12.98 0.21
C GLY A 61 -10.95 -13.18 -0.99
N ARG A 62 -10.66 -14.45 -1.29
CA ARG A 62 -9.74 -14.85 -2.35
C ARG A 62 -10.25 -14.54 -3.76
N GLU A 63 -11.56 -14.46 -3.97
CA GLU A 63 -12.12 -14.14 -5.30
C GLU A 63 -11.88 -12.67 -5.69
N ALA A 64 -11.72 -11.79 -4.70
CA ALA A 64 -11.36 -10.39 -4.89
C ALA A 64 -9.91 -10.10 -4.48
N ALA A 65 -9.04 -11.13 -4.42
CA ALA A 65 -7.65 -10.95 -4.04
C ALA A 65 -6.93 -9.90 -4.92
N GLY A 66 -7.29 -9.80 -6.20
CA GLY A 66 -6.77 -8.76 -7.09
C GLY A 66 -6.95 -7.31 -6.59
N ALA A 67 -7.95 -7.03 -5.74
CA ALA A 67 -8.16 -5.71 -5.13
C ALA A 67 -7.07 -5.34 -4.09
N VAL A 68 -6.31 -6.33 -3.59
CA VAL A 68 -5.23 -6.11 -2.62
C VAL A 68 -4.13 -5.23 -3.21
N ILE A 69 -3.84 -5.35 -4.51
CA ILE A 69 -2.85 -4.50 -5.17
C ILE A 69 -3.23 -3.01 -5.07
N PRO A 70 -4.39 -2.55 -5.59
CA PRO A 70 -4.75 -1.14 -5.49
C PRO A 70 -4.97 -0.67 -4.05
N ILE A 71 -5.51 -1.51 -3.16
CA ILE A 71 -5.61 -1.20 -1.72
C ILE A 71 -4.23 -0.88 -1.14
N THR A 72 -3.25 -1.75 -1.38
CA THR A 72 -1.90 -1.59 -0.84
C THR A 72 -1.24 -0.34 -1.38
N ILE A 73 -1.35 -0.08 -2.69
CA ILE A 73 -0.78 1.10 -3.33
C ILE A 73 -1.36 2.37 -2.72
N LEU A 74 -2.69 2.45 -2.62
CA LEU A 74 -3.39 3.64 -2.13
C LEU A 74 -3.10 3.91 -0.65
N VAL A 75 -3.09 2.87 0.19
CA VAL A 75 -2.74 3.01 1.61
C VAL A 75 -1.28 3.41 1.80
N PHE A 76 -0.37 2.77 1.06
CA PHE A 76 1.05 3.09 1.12
C PHE A 76 1.33 4.54 0.68
N TYR A 77 0.74 4.97 -0.43
CA TYR A 77 0.90 6.36 -0.90
C TYR A 77 0.19 7.38 -0.04
N CYS A 78 -0.96 7.06 0.55
CA CYS A 78 -1.56 7.91 1.57
C CYS A 78 -0.57 8.18 2.70
N ALA A 79 0.03 7.15 3.28
CA ALA A 79 1.01 7.30 4.36
C ALA A 79 2.29 8.04 3.89
N TYR A 80 2.82 7.68 2.72
CA TYR A 80 4.02 8.29 2.18
C TYR A 80 3.84 9.79 1.86
N PHE A 81 2.71 10.16 1.24
CA PHE A 81 2.43 11.55 0.95
C PHE A 81 2.12 12.36 2.22
N LEU A 82 1.47 11.78 3.24
CA LEU A 82 1.33 12.43 4.55
C LEU A 82 2.70 12.75 5.18
N TRP A 83 3.66 11.84 5.04
CA TRP A 83 5.02 12.08 5.52
C TRP A 83 5.73 13.17 4.68
N LEU A 84 5.57 13.16 3.35
CA LEU A 84 6.14 14.20 2.49
C LEU A 84 5.56 15.58 2.77
N THR A 85 4.24 15.70 2.95
CA THR A 85 3.62 17.00 3.28
C THR A 85 4.07 17.49 4.66
N HIS A 86 4.26 16.60 5.63
CA HIS A 86 4.81 16.97 6.94
C HIS A 86 6.27 17.43 6.89
N THR A 87 7.06 16.87 5.98
CA THR A 87 8.48 17.24 5.77
C THR A 87 8.68 18.35 4.73
N HIS A 88 7.61 19.03 4.33
CA HIS A 88 7.63 20.07 3.29
C HIS A 88 8.31 19.61 1.99
N TRP A 89 8.11 18.34 1.63
CA TRP A 89 8.66 17.69 0.44
C TRP A 89 10.18 17.62 0.38
N ALA A 90 10.90 17.96 1.45
CA ALA A 90 12.36 17.92 1.48
C ALA A 90 12.93 16.53 1.16
N GLY A 91 12.20 15.47 1.56
CA GLY A 91 12.57 14.09 1.28
C GLY A 91 12.31 13.61 -0.14
N ALA A 92 11.48 14.29 -0.95
CA ALA A 92 10.92 13.76 -2.18
C ALA A 92 11.97 13.31 -3.21
N GLY A 93 13.05 14.09 -3.36
CA GLY A 93 14.17 13.74 -4.25
C GLY A 93 14.97 12.52 -3.76
N SER A 94 14.94 12.24 -2.46
CA SER A 94 15.67 11.14 -1.84
C SER A 94 14.82 9.88 -1.58
N THR A 95 13.50 10.00 -1.59
CA THR A 95 12.59 8.90 -1.26
C THR A 95 11.72 8.48 -2.44
N TRP A 96 11.98 9.01 -3.64
CA TRP A 96 11.27 8.63 -4.86
C TRP A 96 11.23 7.10 -5.13
N PRO A 97 12.22 6.25 -4.74
CA PRO A 97 12.11 4.81 -4.95
C PRO A 97 10.90 4.18 -4.21
N ASN A 98 10.29 4.90 -3.26
CA ASN A 98 9.01 4.50 -2.65
C ASN A 98 7.87 4.35 -3.67
N TYR A 99 7.93 5.02 -4.82
CA TYR A 99 6.97 4.81 -5.92
C TYR A 99 7.06 3.41 -6.56
N LEU A 100 8.17 2.69 -6.34
CA LEU A 100 8.31 1.28 -6.73
C LEU A 100 7.90 0.34 -5.59
N ILE A 101 8.11 0.76 -4.34
CA ILE A 101 7.75 -0.02 -3.15
C ILE A 101 6.23 -0.21 -3.05
N GLY A 102 5.43 0.83 -3.31
CA GLY A 102 3.96 0.73 -3.29
C GLY A 102 3.41 -0.46 -4.11
N PRO A 103 3.64 -0.52 -5.43
CA PRO A 103 3.20 -1.65 -6.25
C PRO A 103 3.95 -2.95 -5.92
N GLY A 104 5.24 -2.89 -5.56
CA GLY A 104 6.02 -4.06 -5.14
C GLY A 104 5.41 -4.78 -3.93
N LEU A 105 5.00 -4.02 -2.91
CA LEU A 105 4.26 -4.53 -1.75
C LEU A 105 2.88 -5.06 -2.14
N GLY A 106 2.18 -4.41 -3.09
CA GLY A 106 0.90 -4.90 -3.60
C GLY A 106 1.01 -6.30 -4.20
N PHE A 107 2.02 -6.55 -5.05
CA PHE A 107 2.27 -7.88 -5.61
C PHE A 107 2.72 -8.88 -4.53
N LEU A 108 3.51 -8.44 -3.55
CA LEU A 108 3.96 -9.30 -2.45
C LEU A 108 2.79 -9.76 -1.56
N PHE A 109 1.89 -8.85 -1.17
CA PHE A 109 0.69 -9.20 -0.39
C PHE A 109 -0.26 -10.07 -1.20
N LEU A 110 -0.43 -9.80 -2.49
CA LEU A 110 -1.21 -10.67 -3.36
C LEU A 110 -0.62 -12.09 -3.43
N TYR A 111 0.72 -12.21 -3.51
CA TYR A 111 1.39 -13.50 -3.45
C TYR A 111 1.11 -14.24 -2.14
N ILE A 112 1.12 -13.55 -0.99
CA ILE A 112 0.86 -14.18 0.30
C ILE A 112 -0.56 -14.78 0.34
N ILE A 113 -1.53 -14.12 -0.30
CA ILE A 113 -2.94 -14.51 -0.33
C ILE A 113 -3.19 -15.61 -1.37
N GLU A 114 -2.73 -15.43 -2.61
CA GLU A 114 -3.01 -16.38 -3.69
C GLU A 114 -2.01 -17.54 -3.78
N ARG A 115 -0.82 -17.38 -3.20
CA ARG A 115 0.32 -18.32 -3.29
C ARG A 115 0.73 -18.67 -4.72
N LYS A 116 0.41 -17.82 -5.71
CA LYS A 116 0.82 -17.99 -7.11
C LYS A 116 2.24 -17.46 -7.32
N GLY A 117 3.19 -18.36 -7.61
CA GLY A 117 4.61 -18.02 -7.79
C GLY A 117 4.88 -16.95 -8.87
N GLY A 118 4.02 -16.84 -9.89
CA GLY A 118 4.16 -15.82 -10.95
C GLY A 118 4.09 -14.37 -10.45
N LEU A 119 3.55 -14.12 -9.26
CA LEU A 119 3.44 -12.78 -8.67
C LEU A 119 4.70 -12.35 -7.88
N LEU A 120 5.56 -13.30 -7.50
CA LEU A 120 6.81 -12.98 -6.80
C LEU A 120 7.80 -12.28 -7.71
N VAL A 121 7.86 -12.67 -8.99
CA VAL A 121 8.78 -12.09 -9.96
C VAL A 121 8.60 -10.56 -10.07
N PRO A 122 7.40 -10.02 -10.35
CA PRO A 122 7.22 -8.57 -10.39
C PRO A 122 7.45 -7.91 -9.03
N ALA A 123 7.09 -8.56 -7.91
CA ALA A 123 7.35 -8.02 -6.57
C ALA A 123 8.86 -7.84 -6.31
N PHE A 124 9.67 -8.88 -6.58
CA PHE A 124 11.12 -8.83 -6.38
C PHE A 124 11.80 -7.86 -7.35
N ILE A 125 11.33 -7.75 -8.59
CA ILE A 125 11.87 -6.78 -9.54
C ILE A 125 11.64 -5.36 -9.01
N LEU A 126 10.41 -5.03 -8.61
CA LEU A 126 10.07 -3.68 -8.15
C LEU A 126 10.79 -3.32 -6.84
N LEU A 127 10.78 -4.22 -5.85
CA LEU A 127 11.47 -4.00 -4.59
C LEU A 127 13.00 -4.01 -4.73
N GLY A 128 13.53 -4.85 -5.62
CA GLY A 128 14.96 -4.90 -5.91
C GLY A 128 15.45 -3.65 -6.63
N LEU A 129 14.68 -3.15 -7.60
CA LEU A 129 14.96 -1.85 -8.23
C LEU A 129 14.88 -0.71 -7.22
N ALA A 130 13.88 -0.71 -6.34
CA ALA A 130 13.80 0.28 -5.26
C ALA A 130 15.06 0.26 -4.38
N ALA A 131 15.52 -0.93 -3.99
CA ALA A 131 16.73 -1.10 -3.20
C ALA A 131 18.01 -0.68 -3.95
N ALA A 132 18.11 -0.97 -5.25
CA ALA A 132 19.20 -0.52 -6.09
C ALA A 132 19.24 1.01 -6.20
N PHE A 133 18.10 1.66 -6.41
CA PHE A 133 18.02 3.12 -6.48
C PHE A 133 18.32 3.78 -5.13
N TYR A 134 17.85 3.21 -4.02
CA TYR A 134 18.26 3.68 -2.69
C TYR A 134 19.76 3.55 -2.47
N SER A 135 20.38 2.46 -2.92
CA SER A 135 21.82 2.26 -2.79
C SER A 135 22.61 3.28 -3.60
N ALA A 136 22.18 3.56 -4.82
CA ALA A 136 22.78 4.58 -5.67
C ALA A 136 22.66 5.99 -5.05
N LEU A 137 21.50 6.30 -4.48
CA LEU A 137 21.23 7.60 -3.88
C LEU A 137 22.02 7.83 -2.58
N TYR A 138 22.13 6.82 -1.71
CA TYR A 138 22.87 6.93 -0.46
C TYR A 138 24.38 6.70 -0.62
N GLY A 139 24.84 6.35 -1.82
CA GLY A 139 26.25 6.04 -2.08
C GLY A 139 26.78 4.83 -1.29
N ASN A 140 25.89 3.94 -0.83
CA ASN A 140 26.26 2.74 -0.09
C ASN A 140 25.45 1.53 -0.56
N SER A 141 26.03 0.33 -0.46
CA SER A 141 25.38 -0.90 -0.93
C SER A 141 24.47 -1.54 0.11
N LEU A 142 24.18 -0.87 1.23
CA LEU A 142 23.40 -1.45 2.33
C LEU A 142 21.96 -1.78 1.92
N PRO A 143 21.19 -0.91 1.25
CA PRO A 143 19.81 -1.23 0.87
C PRO A 143 19.74 -2.43 -0.09
N LEU A 144 20.62 -2.46 -1.10
CA LEU A 144 20.69 -3.57 -2.06
C LEU A 144 21.18 -4.86 -1.39
N GLY A 145 22.21 -4.77 -0.55
CA GLY A 145 22.74 -5.91 0.20
C GLY A 145 21.70 -6.51 1.15
N ALA A 146 21.00 -5.67 1.93
CA ALA A 146 19.92 -6.10 2.81
C ALA A 146 18.79 -6.77 2.02
N PHE A 147 18.40 -6.18 0.88
CA PHE A 147 17.40 -6.78 0.01
C PHE A 147 17.82 -8.16 -0.51
N LEU A 148 19.07 -8.31 -0.98
CA LEU A 148 19.59 -9.59 -1.48
C LEU A 148 19.66 -10.64 -0.38
N VAL A 149 20.05 -10.27 0.85
CA VAL A 149 20.06 -11.18 2.01
C VAL A 149 18.65 -11.65 2.33
N MET A 150 17.67 -10.75 2.37
CA MET A 150 16.27 -11.11 2.61
C MET A 150 15.70 -11.99 1.49
N ALA A 151 15.93 -11.62 0.23
CA ALA A 151 15.46 -12.39 -0.93
C ALA A 151 16.10 -13.79 -0.97
N GLY A 152 17.41 -13.88 -0.73
CA GLY A 152 18.14 -15.14 -0.63
C GLY A 152 17.64 -16.01 0.51
N GLY A 153 17.42 -15.43 1.70
CA GLY A 153 16.85 -16.15 2.84
C GLY A 153 15.48 -16.75 2.55
N VAL A 154 14.59 -15.99 1.89
CA VAL A 154 13.27 -16.48 1.47
C VAL A 154 13.38 -17.66 0.49
N LEU A 155 14.30 -17.59 -0.48
CA LEU A 155 14.52 -18.68 -1.45
C LEU A 155 15.07 -19.95 -0.79
N VAL A 156 16.05 -19.81 0.11
CA VAL A 156 16.66 -20.95 0.81
C VAL A 156 15.63 -21.65 1.70
N LEU A 157 14.88 -20.89 2.51
CA LEU A 157 13.83 -21.45 3.38
C LEU A 157 12.68 -22.08 2.58
N GLY A 158 12.35 -21.49 1.42
CA GLY A 158 11.35 -22.04 0.50
C GLY A 158 11.75 -23.40 -0.08
N ASN A 159 13.03 -23.59 -0.41
CA ASN A 159 13.54 -24.84 -0.95
C ASN A 159 13.73 -25.93 0.13
N MET A 160 14.12 -25.57 1.35
CA MET A 160 14.23 -26.53 2.47
C MET A 160 12.90 -27.21 2.80
N LYS A 161 11.79 -26.46 2.77
CA LYS A 161 10.45 -27.03 2.98
C LYS A 161 10.02 -28.03 1.91
N LYS A 162 10.62 -27.96 0.72
CA LYS A 162 10.28 -28.82 -0.42
C LYS A 162 11.04 -30.16 -0.44
N THR A 163 12.09 -30.27 0.38
CA THR A 163 12.98 -31.46 0.43
C THR A 163 12.68 -32.35 1.65
N GLY A 164 11.83 -31.89 2.57
CA GLY A 164 11.40 -32.63 3.77
C GLY A 164 9.97 -33.19 3.72
N SER A 165 9.36 -33.24 2.53
CA SER A 165 8.06 -33.85 2.21
C SER A 165 8.24 -34.92 1.15
#